data_AF-A0A0Q1AX35-F1
#
_entry.id   AF-A0A0Q1AX35-F1
#
_cell.length_a   1.000
_cell.length_b   1.000
_cell.length_c   1.000
_cell.angle_alpha   90.00
_cell.angle_beta   90.00
_cell.angle_gamma   90.00
#
_symmetry.space_group_name_H-M   'P 1'
#
loop_
_entity.id
_entity.type
_entity.pdbx_description
1 polymer ?
#
loop_
_entity_poly.entity_id
_entity_poly.type
_entity_poly.pdbx_seq_one_letter_code
_entity_poly.pdbx_strand_id
1 'polypeptide(L)'
;ENPGFEYTYGERLRAWALPASGMGGGADEGRKEFGKASGSVGPIDQIDYVVRRLRANPNSRRASAVTWIPPVDTKKEEVPCMMVDDFKIREGRLHLAALFRSHDFAGAYPANLYGLTRLLEYVAERVGAEPGSISTVSCSAHIYDHDWDWVSEMVTGRSCGEI
;
A
#
# COMPACT_ATOMS: atom_id res chain seq x y z
N GLU A 1 18.32 -0.05 1.57
CA GLU A 1 18.31 1.39 1.86
C GLU A 1 17.29 2.08 0.96
N ASN A 2 16.65 3.16 1.42
CA ASN A 2 15.66 3.91 0.64
C ASN A 2 16.42 4.74 -0.44
N PRO A 3 16.17 4.54 -1.75
CA PRO A 3 16.93 5.18 -2.83
C PRO A 3 16.64 6.68 -3.03
N GLY A 4 16.14 7.36 -2.00
CA GLY A 4 15.84 8.81 -2.03
C GLY A 4 14.37 9.17 -2.03
N PHE A 5 13.45 8.20 -1.94
CA PHE A 5 12.02 8.50 -1.87
C PHE A 5 11.65 9.22 -0.57
N GLU A 6 10.76 10.19 -0.66
CA GLU A 6 10.29 10.94 0.52
C GLU A 6 9.47 10.09 1.52
N TYR A 7 9.09 8.87 1.15
CA TYR A 7 8.40 7.91 2.01
C TYR A 7 8.71 6.47 1.55
N THR A 8 8.40 5.50 2.41
CA THR A 8 8.31 4.09 2.00
C THR A 8 6.93 3.53 2.30
N TYR A 9 6.48 2.54 1.52
CA TYR A 9 5.24 1.83 1.85
C TYR A 9 5.32 1.15 3.22
N GLY A 10 6.48 0.62 3.60
CA GLY A 10 6.69 0.03 4.92
C GLY A 10 6.41 1.02 6.05
N GLU A 11 6.93 2.24 5.95
CA GLU A 11 6.64 3.33 6.91
C GLU A 11 5.16 3.69 6.92
N ARG A 12 4.54 3.87 5.75
CA ARG A 12 3.11 4.21 5.65
C ARG A 12 2.20 3.12 6.21
N LEU A 13 2.59 1.85 6.14
CA LEU A 13 1.80 0.72 6.63
C LEU A 13 2.08 0.37 8.11
N ARG A 14 3.33 0.49 8.57
CA ARG A 14 3.76 0.05 9.92
C ARG A 14 3.93 1.19 10.92
N ALA A 15 4.06 2.42 10.45
CA ALA A 15 4.31 3.60 11.28
C ALA A 15 3.44 4.79 10.84
N TRP A 16 2.17 4.52 10.48
CA TRP A 16 1.26 5.55 9.99
C TRP A 16 1.03 6.63 11.04
N ALA A 17 1.26 7.90 10.70
CA ALA A 17 1.03 9.01 11.61
C ALA A 17 0.63 10.28 10.85
N LEU A 18 -0.25 11.08 11.44
CA LEU A 18 -0.45 12.45 11.00
C LEU A 18 0.80 13.28 11.35
N PRO A 19 1.36 14.07 10.41
CA PRO A 19 2.45 14.98 10.72
C PRO A 19 1.95 16.09 11.62
N ALA A 20 2.87 16.55 12.45
CA ALA A 20 2.67 17.71 13.28
C ALA A 20 2.41 18.97 12.38
N SER A 21 3.16 19.15 11.29
CA SER A 21 3.22 20.41 10.52
C SER A 21 2.07 20.67 9.52
N GLY A 22 0.96 19.93 9.60
CA GLY A 22 -0.22 20.16 8.74
C GLY A 22 -1.26 21.13 9.31
N MET A 23 -1.20 21.40 10.62
CA MET A 23 -2.15 22.26 11.33
C MET A 23 -1.38 23.50 11.80
N GLY A 24 -1.74 24.67 11.26
CA GLY A 24 -1.14 25.94 11.66
C GLY A 24 -1.06 26.07 13.18
N GLY A 25 0.10 26.46 13.70
CA GLY A 25 0.28 26.83 15.12
C GLY A 25 -0.37 25.90 16.16
N GLY A 26 -0.34 24.57 15.97
CA GLY A 26 -1.00 23.63 16.89
C GLY A 26 -0.61 22.18 16.64
N ALA A 27 0.53 21.96 16.00
CA ALA A 27 1.03 20.71 15.47
C ALA A 27 1.10 19.55 16.49
N ASP A 28 1.49 19.87 17.72
CA ASP A 28 1.57 18.94 18.84
C ASP A 28 0.18 18.69 19.46
N GLU A 29 -0.68 19.71 19.45
CA GLU A 29 -2.07 19.62 19.92
C GLU A 29 -2.94 18.75 19.00
N GLY A 30 -2.83 18.89 17.68
CA GLY A 30 -3.56 18.05 16.72
C GLY A 30 -3.18 16.57 16.82
N ARG A 31 -1.89 16.26 17.04
CA ARG A 31 -1.42 14.89 17.26
C ARG A 31 -1.88 14.33 18.61
N LYS A 32 -1.90 15.18 19.65
CA LYS A 32 -2.45 14.85 20.97
C LYS A 32 -3.96 14.64 20.94
N GLU A 33 -4.71 15.46 20.21
CA GLU A 33 -6.16 15.36 20.02
C GLU A 33 -6.52 14.07 19.26
N PHE A 34 -5.85 13.80 18.13
CA PHE A 34 -6.06 12.56 17.37
C PHE A 34 -5.67 11.34 18.19
N GLY A 35 -4.54 11.40 18.91
CA GLY A 35 -4.08 10.32 19.80
C GLY A 35 -4.98 10.10 21.03
N LYS A 36 -5.61 11.16 21.56
CA LYS A 36 -6.63 11.06 22.61
C LYS A 36 -7.92 10.44 22.08
N ALA A 37 -8.36 10.86 20.89
CA ALA A 37 -9.58 10.34 20.25
C ALA A 37 -9.44 8.88 19.78
N SER A 38 -8.24 8.49 19.31
CA SER A 38 -7.95 7.12 18.88
C SER A 38 -7.49 6.20 20.03
N GLY A 39 -7.18 6.77 21.20
CA GLY A 39 -6.54 6.05 22.31
C GLY A 39 -5.08 5.64 22.05
N SER A 40 -4.46 6.12 20.97
CA SER A 40 -3.09 5.78 20.57
C SER A 40 -2.18 7.01 20.60
N VAL A 41 -1.29 7.11 21.59
CA VAL A 41 -0.25 8.14 21.65
C VAL A 41 0.97 7.66 20.85
N GLY A 42 0.84 7.53 19.53
CA GLY A 42 1.95 7.02 18.70
C GLY A 42 1.58 6.68 17.27
N PRO A 43 2.57 6.38 16.41
CA PRO A 43 2.33 5.86 15.08
C PRO A 43 1.51 4.57 15.13
N ILE A 44 0.68 4.37 14.12
CA ILE A 44 -0.23 3.23 13.99
C ILE A 44 0.43 2.18 13.09
N ASP A 45 0.66 0.99 13.63
CA ASP A 45 0.94 -0.20 12.84
C ASP A 45 -0.37 -0.78 12.29
N GLN A 46 -0.70 -0.43 11.05
CA GLN A 46 -1.93 -0.84 10.41
C GLN A 46 -1.92 -2.34 10.06
N ILE A 47 -0.74 -2.93 9.83
CA ILE A 47 -0.64 -4.36 9.53
C ILE A 47 -0.83 -5.19 10.79
N ASP A 48 -0.27 -4.76 11.92
CA ASP A 48 -0.54 -5.43 13.19
C ASP A 48 -2.02 -5.27 13.60
N TYR A 49 -2.63 -4.11 13.35
CA TYR A 49 -4.08 -3.95 13.46
C TYR A 49 -4.84 -4.96 12.59
N VAL A 50 -4.49 -5.11 11.30
CA VAL A 50 -5.11 -6.08 10.38
C VAL A 50 -4.99 -7.51 10.92
N VAL A 51 -3.80 -7.92 11.35
CA VAL A 51 -3.54 -9.26 11.92
C VAL A 51 -4.41 -9.48 13.16
N ARG A 52 -4.37 -8.55 14.14
CA ARG A 52 -5.19 -8.64 15.36
C ARG A 52 -6.68 -8.71 15.03
N ARG A 53 -7.14 -7.91 14.08
CA ARG A 53 -8.54 -7.85 13.65
C ARG A 53 -9.01 -9.16 13.03
N LEU A 54 -8.22 -9.74 12.14
CA LEU A 54 -8.55 -11.00 11.45
C LEU A 54 -8.45 -12.21 12.38
N ARG A 55 -7.49 -12.24 13.31
CA ARG A 55 -7.43 -13.28 14.35
C ARG A 55 -8.65 -13.25 15.28
N ALA A 56 -9.11 -12.05 15.65
CA ALA A 56 -10.29 -11.91 16.50
C ALA A 56 -11.61 -12.22 15.76
N ASN A 57 -11.68 -11.90 14.46
CA ASN A 57 -12.82 -12.20 13.61
C ASN A 57 -12.37 -12.45 12.16
N PRO A 58 -12.23 -13.73 11.74
CA PRO A 58 -11.82 -14.09 10.38
C PRO A 58 -12.76 -13.54 9.28
N ASN A 59 -14.03 -13.30 9.61
CA ASN A 59 -15.03 -12.73 8.71
C ASN A 59 -15.08 -11.20 8.72
N SER A 60 -14.12 -10.54 9.37
CA SER A 60 -14.08 -9.07 9.48
C SER A 60 -14.09 -8.41 8.10
N ARG A 61 -14.96 -7.41 7.96
CA ARG A 61 -15.01 -6.51 6.79
C ARG A 61 -14.23 -5.20 7.00
N ARG A 62 -13.41 -5.13 8.06
CA ARG A 62 -12.76 -3.89 8.55
C ARG A 62 -11.24 -4.06 8.76
N ALA A 63 -10.62 -4.96 8.01
CA ALA A 63 -9.18 -5.20 8.05
C ALA A 63 -8.56 -4.52 6.83
N SER A 64 -8.26 -3.23 6.96
CA SER A 64 -7.78 -2.40 5.86
C SER A 64 -6.68 -1.46 6.36
N ALA A 65 -5.78 -1.08 5.46
CA ALA A 65 -4.72 -0.11 5.68
C ALA A 65 -4.73 0.95 4.57
N VAL A 66 -4.25 2.15 4.88
CA VAL A 66 -4.14 3.26 3.93
C VAL A 66 -2.76 3.89 3.97
N THR A 67 -2.27 4.31 2.81
CA THR A 67 -0.93 4.93 2.68
C THR A 67 -1.01 6.43 2.42
N TRP A 68 -2.09 6.88 1.76
CA TRP A 68 -2.37 8.28 1.48
C TRP A 68 -2.73 9.05 2.75
N ILE A 69 -2.05 10.17 2.97
CA ILE A 69 -2.23 11.07 4.11
C ILE A 69 -2.51 12.46 3.53
N PRO A 70 -3.79 12.90 3.44
CA PRO A 70 -4.14 14.14 2.75
C PRO A 70 -3.37 15.39 3.23
N PRO A 71 -3.14 15.61 4.54
CA PRO A 71 -2.37 16.77 5.00
C PRO A 71 -0.89 16.79 4.57
N VAL A 72 -0.34 15.63 4.18
CA VAL A 72 1.03 15.46 3.68
C VAL A 72 1.07 15.51 2.18
N ASP A 73 0.30 14.61 1.57
CA ASP A 73 0.47 14.23 0.17
C ASP A 73 -0.18 15.25 -0.77
N THR A 74 -0.98 16.19 -0.27
CA THR A 74 -1.46 17.34 -1.07
C THR A 74 -0.41 18.43 -1.27
N LYS A 75 0.76 18.34 -0.61
CA LYS A 75 1.82 19.35 -0.61
C LYS A 75 3.14 18.83 -1.17
N LYS A 76 3.14 17.63 -1.75
CA LYS A 76 4.31 16.92 -2.23
C LYS A 76 4.09 16.49 -3.68
N GLU A 77 5.17 16.48 -4.45
CA GLU A 77 5.16 15.95 -5.82
C GLU A 77 5.19 14.41 -5.80
N GLU A 78 6.05 13.81 -4.96
CA GLU A 78 6.15 12.36 -4.81
C GLU A 78 5.25 11.84 -3.68
N VAL A 79 4.24 11.07 -4.05
CA VAL A 79 3.18 10.61 -3.14
C VAL A 79 2.76 9.17 -3.40
N PRO A 80 2.19 8.44 -2.41
CA PRO A 80 1.81 7.03 -2.55
C PRO A 80 0.97 6.72 -3.79
N CYS A 81 1.45 5.81 -4.64
CA CYS A 81 0.69 5.29 -5.78
C CYS A 81 -0.36 4.28 -5.33
N MET A 82 0.06 3.26 -4.57
CA MET A 82 -0.82 2.38 -3.81
C MET A 82 -1.43 3.18 -2.67
N MET A 83 -2.76 3.20 -2.54
CA MET A 83 -3.51 4.03 -1.58
C MET A 83 -4.20 3.22 -0.48
N VAL A 84 -4.74 2.05 -0.81
CA VAL A 84 -5.56 1.22 0.09
C VAL A 84 -5.17 -0.23 -0.08
N ASP A 85 -5.01 -0.94 1.04
CA ASP A 85 -4.84 -2.39 1.11
C ASP A 85 -5.95 -2.98 1.98
N ASP A 86 -6.76 -3.88 1.45
CA ASP A 86 -7.88 -4.52 2.16
C ASP A 86 -7.72 -6.04 2.20
N PHE A 87 -7.89 -6.61 3.39
CA PHE A 87 -7.63 -8.01 3.67
C PHE A 87 -8.91 -8.75 4.04
N LYS A 88 -9.09 -9.95 3.48
CA LYS A 88 -10.27 -10.81 3.72
C LYS A 88 -9.87 -12.28 3.79
N ILE A 89 -10.35 -13.01 4.80
CA ILE A 89 -10.24 -14.47 4.81
C ILE A 89 -11.50 -15.07 4.19
N ARG A 90 -11.35 -15.93 3.17
CA ARG A 90 -12.43 -16.70 2.54
C ARG A 90 -11.95 -18.13 2.37
N GLU A 91 -12.77 -19.09 2.79
CA GLU A 91 -12.46 -20.53 2.61
C GLU A 91 -11.06 -20.92 3.13
N GLY A 92 -10.67 -20.35 4.27
CA GLY A 92 -9.36 -20.59 4.88
C GLY A 92 -8.17 -19.91 4.20
N ARG A 93 -8.40 -19.09 3.15
CA ARG A 93 -7.38 -18.35 2.42
C ARG A 93 -7.47 -16.84 2.67
N LEU A 94 -6.33 -16.18 2.82
CA LEU A 94 -6.24 -14.73 2.92
C LEU A 94 -6.17 -14.13 1.51
N HIS A 95 -7.01 -13.14 1.23
CA HIS A 95 -7.01 -12.37 0.00
C HIS A 95 -6.64 -10.92 0.29
N LEU A 96 -5.89 -10.30 -0.61
CA LEU A 96 -5.46 -8.91 -0.54
C LEU A 96 -5.99 -8.14 -1.76
N ALA A 97 -6.76 -7.09 -1.53
CA ALA A 97 -7.16 -6.14 -2.56
C ALA A 97 -6.40 -4.82 -2.38
N ALA A 98 -5.75 -4.33 -3.43
CA ALA A 98 -4.97 -3.09 -3.41
C ALA A 98 -5.49 -2.09 -4.46
N LEU A 99 -5.66 -0.83 -4.05
CA LEU A 99 -6.07 0.27 -4.93
C LEU A 99 -4.88 1.18 -5.23
N PHE A 100 -4.64 1.47 -6.52
CA PHE A 100 -3.60 2.36 -7.00
C PHE A 100 -4.22 3.59 -7.70
N ARG A 101 -3.86 4.81 -7.29
CA ARG A 101 -4.27 6.05 -8.00
C ARG A 101 -3.55 6.21 -9.34
N SER A 102 -2.30 5.76 -9.40
CA SER A 102 -1.39 5.85 -10.53
C SER A 102 -0.57 4.57 -10.52
N HIS A 103 -0.46 3.92 -11.67
CA HIS A 103 0.13 2.59 -11.75
C HIS A 103 0.98 2.46 -13.02
N ASP A 104 2.28 2.71 -12.86
CA ASP A 104 3.29 2.39 -13.87
C ASP A 104 3.39 0.87 -14.00
N PHE A 105 2.76 0.36 -15.06
CA PHE A 105 2.60 -1.07 -15.31
C PHE A 105 3.87 -1.71 -15.86
N ALA A 106 4.76 -0.90 -16.43
CA ALA A 106 6.01 -1.33 -17.04
C ALA A 106 7.12 -1.38 -15.99
N GLY A 107 7.49 -0.22 -15.42
CA GLY A 107 8.65 -0.10 -14.55
C GLY A 107 8.40 -0.53 -13.11
N ALA A 108 7.25 -0.18 -12.54
CA ALA A 108 7.00 -0.34 -11.11
C ALA A 108 6.17 -1.57 -10.73
N TYR A 109 5.19 -1.94 -11.55
CA TYR A 109 4.21 -2.96 -11.17
C TYR A 109 4.80 -4.33 -10.80
N PRO A 110 5.80 -4.89 -11.53
CA PRO A 110 6.38 -6.18 -11.16
C PRO A 110 6.95 -6.19 -9.73
N ALA A 111 7.67 -5.12 -9.36
CA ALA A 111 8.20 -4.97 -8.00
C ALA A 111 7.10 -4.73 -6.97
N ASN A 112 6.05 -3.97 -7.32
CA ASN A 112 4.89 -3.78 -6.45
C ASN A 112 4.15 -5.10 -6.18
N LEU A 113 3.93 -5.92 -7.21
CA LEU A 113 3.30 -7.22 -7.08
C LEU A 113 4.13 -8.17 -6.21
N TYR A 114 5.46 -8.18 -6.36
CA TYR A 114 6.33 -8.93 -5.46
C TYR A 114 6.16 -8.47 -4.00
N GLY A 115 6.18 -7.16 -3.75
CA GLY A 115 5.96 -6.60 -2.41
C GLY A 115 4.60 -6.98 -1.81
N LEU A 116 3.54 -6.91 -2.61
CA LEU A 116 2.19 -7.32 -2.21
C LEU A 116 2.12 -8.83 -1.89
N THR A 117 2.80 -9.68 -2.67
CA THR A 117 2.90 -11.12 -2.40
C THR A 117 3.58 -11.37 -1.06
N ARG A 118 4.72 -10.72 -0.80
CA ARG A 118 5.41 -10.86 0.50
C ARG A 118 4.56 -10.35 1.66
N LEU A 119 3.80 -9.28 1.46
CA LEU A 119 2.86 -8.78 2.47
C LEU A 119 1.70 -9.76 2.71
N LEU A 120 1.13 -10.32 1.65
CA LEU A 120 0.06 -11.32 1.74
C LEU A 120 0.53 -12.53 2.54
N GLU A 121 1.68 -13.10 2.18
CA GLU A 121 2.27 -14.26 2.87
C GLU A 121 2.54 -13.94 4.35
N TYR A 122 3.12 -12.77 4.64
CA TYR A 122 3.40 -12.32 6.00
C TYR A 122 2.14 -12.26 6.87
N VAL A 123 1.04 -11.72 6.35
CA VAL A 123 -0.22 -11.61 7.09
C VAL A 123 -0.89 -12.98 7.19
N ALA A 124 -0.90 -13.77 6.11
CA ALA A 124 -1.50 -15.11 6.04
C ALA A 124 -0.93 -16.04 7.13
N GLU A 125 0.40 -16.09 7.23
CA GLU A 125 1.12 -16.83 8.28
C GLU A 125 0.63 -16.46 9.69
N ARG A 126 0.48 -15.16 9.97
CA ARG A 126 0.13 -14.65 11.30
C ARG A 126 -1.33 -14.82 11.69
N VAL A 127 -2.21 -14.96 10.70
CA VAL A 127 -3.64 -15.24 10.92
C VAL A 127 -3.97 -16.73 10.83
N GLY A 128 -2.99 -17.58 10.48
CA GLY A 128 -3.19 -19.02 10.32
C GLY A 128 -4.04 -19.37 9.09
N ALA A 129 -3.90 -18.61 8.01
CA ALA A 129 -4.58 -18.85 6.74
C ALA A 129 -3.57 -19.13 5.62
N GLU A 130 -4.01 -19.80 4.56
CA GLU A 130 -3.22 -19.98 3.35
C GLU A 130 -3.21 -18.70 2.50
N PRO A 131 -2.14 -18.38 1.77
CA PRO A 131 -2.18 -17.31 0.77
C PRO A 131 -3.26 -17.59 -0.31
N GLY A 132 -4.10 -16.60 -0.55
CA GLY A 132 -5.13 -16.57 -1.59
C GLY A 132 -4.72 -15.67 -2.74
N SER A 133 -5.66 -14.87 -3.23
CA SER A 133 -5.45 -13.99 -4.39
C SER A 133 -5.03 -12.57 -3.98
N ILE A 134 -4.28 -11.94 -4.89
CA ILE A 134 -4.09 -10.49 -4.91
C ILE A 134 -4.98 -9.92 -6.02
N SER A 135 -5.74 -8.87 -5.72
CA SER A 135 -6.53 -8.13 -6.70
C SER A 135 -6.09 -6.68 -6.69
N THR A 136 -5.67 -6.15 -7.83
CA THR A 136 -5.28 -4.74 -7.96
C THR A 136 -6.33 -3.97 -8.75
N VAL A 137 -6.68 -2.78 -8.27
CA VAL A 137 -7.53 -1.82 -8.97
C VAL A 137 -6.67 -0.60 -9.29
N SER A 138 -6.63 -0.21 -10.56
CA SER A 138 -5.80 0.91 -11.03
C SER A 138 -6.69 2.02 -11.54
N CYS A 139 -6.63 3.21 -10.95
CA CYS A 139 -7.36 4.39 -11.45
C CYS A 139 -6.72 4.95 -12.73
N SER A 140 -5.39 4.86 -12.84
CA SER A 140 -4.63 5.23 -14.04
C SER A 140 -3.50 4.23 -14.24
N ALA A 141 -3.77 3.19 -15.04
CA ALA A 141 -2.75 2.26 -15.51
C ALA A 141 -2.09 2.84 -16.76
N HIS A 142 -0.76 2.91 -16.78
CA HIS A 142 0.00 3.53 -17.86
C HIS A 142 1.37 2.88 -18.04
N ILE A 143 1.95 3.14 -19.21
CA ILE A 143 3.31 2.80 -19.61
C ILE A 143 3.95 4.11 -20.07
N TYR A 144 5.18 4.41 -19.67
CA TYR A 144 5.88 5.58 -20.16
C TYR A 144 6.40 5.36 -21.57
N ASP A 145 6.46 6.43 -22.38
CA ASP A 145 6.89 6.33 -23.79
C ASP A 145 8.28 5.69 -23.94
N HIS A 146 9.19 5.94 -23.00
CA HIS A 146 10.54 5.37 -23.02
C HIS A 146 10.59 3.86 -22.72
N ASP A 147 9.52 3.29 -22.18
CA ASP A 147 9.40 1.85 -21.89
C ASP A 147 8.74 1.07 -23.03
N TRP A 148 8.23 1.75 -24.06
CA TRP A 148 7.42 1.11 -25.09
C TRP A 148 8.14 0.00 -25.86
N ASP A 149 9.38 0.25 -26.26
CA ASP A 149 10.18 -0.75 -27.00
C ASP A 149 10.42 -2.01 -26.17
N TRP A 150 10.75 -1.81 -24.88
CA TRP A 150 10.98 -2.90 -23.94
C TRP A 150 9.70 -3.71 -23.67
N VAL A 151 8.57 -3.04 -23.45
CA VAL A 151 7.29 -3.72 -23.26
C VAL A 151 6.89 -4.47 -24.54
N SER A 152 7.10 -3.88 -25.71
CA SER A 152 6.81 -4.52 -27.01
C SER A 152 7.62 -5.80 -27.17
N GLU A 153 8.91 -5.77 -26.87
CA GLU A 153 9.76 -6.96 -26.90
C GLU A 153 9.30 -8.02 -25.90
N MET A 154 8.96 -7.62 -24.67
CA MET A 154 8.46 -8.54 -23.64
C MET A 154 7.18 -9.26 -24.08
N VAL A 155 6.23 -8.53 -24.67
CA VAL A 155 4.92 -9.06 -25.05
C VAL A 155 5.00 -9.92 -26.32
N THR A 156 5.80 -9.49 -27.29
CA THR A 156 5.87 -10.15 -28.61
C THR A 156 6.94 -11.24 -28.68
N GLY A 157 7.93 -11.20 -27.78
CA GLY A 157 9.13 -12.04 -27.85
C GLY A 157 10.01 -11.73 -29.06
N ARG A 158 9.85 -10.54 -29.67
CA ARG A 158 10.58 -10.10 -30.87
C ARG A 158 11.23 -8.75 -30.61
N SER A 159 12.45 -8.58 -31.10
CA SER A 159 13.10 -7.28 -31.02
C SER A 159 12.38 -6.27 -31.91
N CYS A 160 12.45 -4.98 -31.58
CA CYS A 160 11.73 -3.92 -32.31
C CYS A 160 12.10 -3.82 -33.81
N GLY A 161 13.21 -4.44 -34.25
CA GLY A 161 13.60 -4.54 -35.66
C GLY A 161 12.96 -5.70 -36.43
N GLU A 162 12.15 -6.54 -35.78
CA GLU A 162 11.54 -7.75 -36.34
C GLU A 162 9.99 -7.68 -36.42
N ILE A 163 9.42 -6.51 -36.12
CA ILE A 163 7.97 -6.21 -36.17
C ILE A 163 7.64 -5.41 -37.43
#